data_AF-A0A8C4ZGY5-F1
#
_entry.id   AF-A0A8C4ZGY5-F1
#
_cell.length_a   1.000
_cell.length_b   1.000
_cell.length_c   1.000
_cell.angle_alpha   90.00
_cell.angle_beta   90.00
_cell.angle_gamma   90.00
#
_symmetry.space_group_name_H-M   'P 1'
#
loop_
_entity.id
_entity.type
_entity.pdbx_description
1 polymer ?
#
loop_
_entity_poly.entity_id
_entity_poly.type
_entity_poly.pdbx_seq_one_letter_code
_entity_poly.pdbx_strand_id
1 'polypeptide(L)'
;MSVNYAAGLSPYADKGVCGLPEKFDSPEELTGKVKILTEMIKKCEFLVVHSGAGISTASGIPDFRGPKGVWTMEEKGETPKFDTTFEDARPSLTHMALLGLYKAGILKYLVSQNVDGLHVRSGFPRDSLSELHGNMFVEDCEKCGRQYVREKVIGVMGLKPTGRYCDVVRSRGLRACRGKLISTILDWEEALPIKDLTRAEAASRQADLALTLGTSLQIKPSGDLPLLTKKKGGQLAVVNLQATKHDKHANLRIHGYVDEVMKQLMEALGLDIPKWEGPTVCESFTVAKPEPPGHLAAPCRVTAKKEVKGRLHKPSSKQTCSFTKERAELCIKCPEGLDGSITKLQVFKSLLDRTLSNANGEGLWLALFSCSRSHAHDEVPHLCASNQG
;
A
#
# COMPACT_ATOMS: atom_id res chain seq x y z
N MET A 1 0.52 -33.24 -2.84
CA MET A 1 1.91 -32.84 -2.52
C MET A 1 1.99 -31.34 -2.70
N SER A 2 2.46 -30.60 -1.70
CA SER A 2 2.69 -29.16 -1.83
C SER A 2 3.70 -28.94 -2.96
N VAL A 3 3.38 -28.03 -3.88
CA VAL A 3 4.31 -27.68 -4.95
C VAL A 3 5.45 -26.90 -4.28
N ASN A 4 6.61 -27.54 -4.10
CA ASN A 4 7.79 -26.84 -3.61
C ASN A 4 8.24 -25.87 -4.70
N TYR A 5 8.01 -24.56 -4.51
CA TYR A 5 8.41 -23.51 -5.44
C TYR A 5 9.87 -23.66 -5.90
N ALA A 6 10.77 -23.95 -4.96
CA ALA A 6 12.19 -24.11 -5.24
C ALA A 6 12.52 -25.27 -6.19
N ALA A 7 11.72 -26.35 -6.17
CA ALA A 7 11.92 -27.49 -7.06
C ALA A 7 11.57 -27.15 -8.53
N GLY A 8 10.84 -26.07 -8.77
CA GLY A 8 10.50 -25.60 -10.11
C GLY A 8 11.50 -24.61 -10.71
N LEU A 9 12.51 -24.19 -9.95
CA LEU A 9 13.53 -23.23 -10.39
C LEU A 9 14.71 -23.92 -11.08
N SER A 10 15.41 -23.15 -11.92
CA SER A 10 16.67 -23.60 -12.49
C SER A 10 17.76 -23.76 -11.40
N PRO A 11 18.72 -24.69 -11.57
CA PRO A 11 19.87 -24.77 -10.67
C PRO A 11 20.62 -23.44 -10.64
N TYR A 12 21.04 -23.01 -9.45
CA TYR A 12 21.76 -21.74 -9.29
C TYR A 12 22.71 -21.81 -8.11
N ALA A 13 23.97 -21.45 -8.33
CA ALA A 13 25.03 -21.65 -7.34
C ALA A 13 24.95 -20.62 -6.18
N ASP A 14 24.66 -19.36 -6.47
CA ASP A 14 24.60 -18.32 -5.45
C ASP A 14 23.21 -18.23 -4.81
N LYS A 15 23.01 -19.00 -3.73
CA LYS A 15 21.81 -18.90 -2.90
C LYS A 15 21.93 -17.81 -1.82
N GLY A 16 23.05 -17.09 -1.74
CA GLY A 16 23.38 -16.17 -0.66
C GLY A 16 23.86 -16.89 0.61
N VAL A 17 23.88 -16.18 1.73
CA VAL A 17 24.31 -16.71 3.02
C VAL A 17 23.13 -17.37 3.73
N CYS A 18 23.21 -18.68 3.91
CA CYS A 18 22.20 -19.53 4.53
C CYS A 18 22.57 -19.92 5.97
N GLY A 19 21.55 -20.24 6.78
CA GLY A 19 21.75 -20.85 8.10
C GLY A 19 22.46 -19.97 9.14
N LEU A 20 22.44 -18.64 9.00
CA LEU A 20 23.01 -17.75 10.01
C LEU A 20 22.34 -17.96 11.38
N PRO A 21 23.08 -17.80 12.49
CA PRO A 21 22.49 -17.88 13.82
C PRO A 21 21.37 -16.86 14.02
N GLU A 22 20.30 -17.29 14.68
CA GLU A 22 19.22 -16.42 15.13
C GLU A 22 19.64 -15.67 16.40
N LYS A 23 19.10 -14.47 16.56
CA LYS A 23 19.21 -13.63 17.75
C LYS A 23 17.83 -13.37 18.31
N PHE A 24 17.78 -13.21 19.62
CA PHE A 24 16.55 -12.92 20.36
C PHE A 24 16.86 -11.81 21.36
N ASP A 25 16.21 -10.67 21.19
CA ASP A 25 16.22 -9.61 22.20
C ASP A 25 15.49 -10.12 23.46
N SER A 26 15.90 -9.70 24.67
CA SER A 26 15.18 -10.08 25.89
C SER A 26 13.74 -9.53 25.86
N PRO A 27 12.79 -10.08 26.63
CA PRO A 27 11.42 -9.56 26.67
C PRO A 27 11.33 -8.05 26.96
N GLU A 28 12.20 -7.55 27.85
CA GLU A 28 12.29 -6.13 28.22
C GLU A 28 12.87 -5.29 27.08
N GLU A 29 13.94 -5.77 26.44
CA GLU A 29 14.56 -5.10 25.29
C GLU A 29 13.61 -5.07 24.09
N LEU A 30 12.93 -6.18 23.80
CA LEU A 30 11.93 -6.31 22.76
C LEU A 30 10.80 -5.29 22.98
N THR A 31 10.21 -5.28 24.17
CA THR A 31 9.15 -4.32 24.54
C THR A 31 9.64 -2.88 24.39
N GLY A 32 10.86 -2.58 24.84
CA GLY A 32 11.48 -1.26 24.69
C GLY A 32 11.65 -0.85 23.22
N LYS A 33 12.10 -1.76 22.37
CA LYS A 33 12.27 -1.52 20.93
C LYS A 33 10.95 -1.39 20.19
N VAL A 34 9.92 -2.16 20.55
CA VAL A 34 8.58 -2.00 19.99
C VAL A 34 7.99 -0.62 20.34
N LYS A 35 8.23 -0.11 21.55
CA LYS A 35 7.87 1.27 21.89
C LYS A 35 8.58 2.29 21.00
N ILE A 36 9.88 2.12 20.76
CA ILE A 36 10.63 2.99 19.82
C ILE A 36 10.03 2.90 18.42
N LEU A 37 9.74 1.70 17.92
CA LEU A 37 9.10 1.51 16.61
C LEU A 37 7.73 2.20 16.54
N THR A 38 6.94 2.09 17.60
CA THR A 38 5.63 2.76 17.72
C THR A 38 5.77 4.27 17.59
N GLU A 39 6.75 4.87 18.27
CA GLU A 39 7.01 6.31 18.19
C GLU A 39 7.56 6.74 16.82
N MET A 40 8.36 5.90 16.16
CA MET A 40 8.79 6.13 14.78
C MET A 40 7.58 6.14 13.83
N ILE A 41 6.66 5.19 13.99
CA ILE A 41 5.44 5.08 13.17
C ILE A 41 4.49 6.26 13.41
N LYS A 42 4.29 6.69 14.67
CA LYS A 42 3.43 7.84 14.99
C LYS A 42 3.93 9.16 14.40
N LYS A 43 5.25 9.31 14.21
CA LYS A 43 5.88 10.51 13.63
C LYS A 43 6.01 10.46 12.10
N CYS A 44 5.72 9.30 11.52
CA CYS A 44 5.88 9.02 10.10
C CYS A 44 4.59 9.35 9.35
N GLU A 45 4.72 10.05 8.22
CA GLU A 45 3.61 10.35 7.32
C GLU A 45 3.45 9.28 6.23
N PHE A 46 4.55 8.63 5.83
CA PHE A 46 4.58 7.68 4.73
C PHE A 46 5.35 6.40 5.08
N LEU A 47 4.66 5.49 5.77
CA LEU A 47 5.20 4.17 6.10
C LEU A 47 5.16 3.23 4.88
N VAL A 48 6.31 2.65 4.54
CA VAL A 48 6.43 1.55 3.59
C VAL A 48 6.94 0.31 4.30
N VAL A 49 6.26 -0.83 4.11
CA VAL A 49 6.68 -2.12 4.64
C VAL A 49 7.31 -2.97 3.54
N HIS A 50 8.40 -3.65 3.88
CA HIS A 50 9.08 -4.63 3.04
C HIS A 50 9.02 -6.00 3.69
N SER A 51 8.27 -6.95 3.12
CA SER A 51 8.14 -8.30 3.68
C SER A 51 8.94 -9.35 2.92
N GLY A 52 9.46 -10.33 3.65
CA GLY A 52 10.02 -11.57 3.11
C GLY A 52 9.44 -12.81 3.78
N ALA A 53 10.03 -13.97 3.47
CA ALA A 53 9.44 -15.27 3.80
C ALA A 53 9.28 -15.51 5.32
N GLY A 54 10.05 -14.79 6.15
CA GLY A 54 9.96 -14.88 7.61
C GLY A 54 8.60 -14.49 8.19
N ILE A 55 7.74 -13.76 7.46
CA ILE A 55 6.37 -13.47 7.92
C ILE A 55 5.38 -14.62 7.72
N SER A 56 5.76 -15.63 6.93
CA SER A 56 4.92 -16.78 6.56
C SER A 56 5.34 -18.07 7.27
N THR A 57 6.44 -18.06 8.05
CA THR A 57 6.92 -19.23 8.82
C THR A 57 5.92 -19.69 9.86
N ALA A 58 5.26 -18.76 10.57
CA ALA A 58 4.18 -19.06 11.51
C ALA A 58 2.93 -19.67 10.83
N SER A 59 2.80 -19.52 9.52
CA SER A 59 1.74 -20.13 8.71
C SER A 59 2.11 -21.53 8.21
N GLY A 60 3.28 -22.07 8.57
CA GLY A 60 3.74 -23.41 8.15
C GLY A 60 4.44 -23.45 6.79
N ILE A 61 4.78 -22.28 6.23
CA ILE A 61 5.57 -22.15 5.00
C ILE A 61 7.03 -21.87 5.39
N PRO A 62 8.00 -22.72 5.05
CA PRO A 62 9.40 -22.48 5.39
C PRO A 62 9.92 -21.21 4.72
N ASP A 63 10.85 -20.54 5.39
CA ASP A 63 11.62 -19.47 4.75
C ASP A 63 12.68 -20.05 3.80
N PHE A 64 13.54 -19.18 3.26
CA PHE A 64 14.59 -19.60 2.33
C PHE A 64 15.95 -19.87 3.01
N ARG A 65 16.34 -19.05 4.00
CA ARG A 65 17.72 -18.98 4.52
C ARG A 65 17.82 -19.10 6.04
N GLY A 66 16.71 -19.28 6.72
CA GLY A 66 16.65 -19.59 8.14
C GLY A 66 17.36 -20.91 8.46
N PRO A 67 17.50 -21.29 9.74
CA PRO A 67 18.16 -22.53 10.14
C PRO A 67 17.58 -23.80 9.47
N LYS A 68 16.30 -23.74 9.12
CA LYS A 68 15.53 -24.79 8.40
C LYS A 68 14.96 -24.31 7.06
N GLY A 69 15.51 -23.22 6.52
CA GLY A 69 15.05 -22.63 5.27
C GLY A 69 15.36 -23.51 4.06
N VAL A 70 14.61 -23.33 2.98
CA VAL A 70 14.71 -24.16 1.76
C VAL A 70 16.14 -24.33 1.25
N TRP A 71 16.90 -23.23 1.13
CA TRP A 71 18.28 -23.26 0.64
C TRP A 71 19.25 -23.79 1.69
N THR A 72 19.01 -23.52 2.97
CA THR A 72 19.80 -24.08 4.07
C THR A 72 19.69 -25.61 4.14
N MET A 73 18.51 -26.16 3.88
CA MET A 73 18.30 -27.61 3.85
C MET A 73 18.90 -28.22 2.59
N GLU A 74 18.74 -27.57 1.43
CA GLU A 74 19.39 -28.00 0.18
C GLU A 74 20.92 -28.08 0.32
N GLU A 75 21.57 -27.08 0.93
CA GLU A 75 23.02 -27.09 1.21
C GLU A 75 23.46 -28.27 2.09
N LYS A 76 22.56 -28.79 2.93
CA LYS A 76 22.80 -29.96 3.79
C LYS A 76 22.43 -31.29 3.11
N GLY A 77 21.88 -31.25 1.89
CA GLY A 77 21.33 -32.43 1.22
C GLY A 77 20.02 -32.94 1.84
N GLU A 78 19.31 -32.07 2.56
CA GLU A 78 18.06 -32.36 3.25
C GLU A 78 16.86 -31.70 2.56
N THR A 79 15.65 -32.23 2.79
CA THR A 79 14.41 -31.66 2.24
C THR A 79 13.77 -30.70 3.24
N PRO A 80 13.39 -29.47 2.85
CA PRO A 80 12.66 -28.57 3.74
C PRO A 80 11.28 -29.11 4.07
N LYS A 81 10.85 -28.88 5.32
CA LYS A 81 9.54 -29.30 5.80
C LYS A 81 8.50 -28.20 5.51
N PHE A 82 7.40 -28.59 4.89
CA PHE A 82 6.20 -27.77 4.75
C PHE A 82 5.13 -28.35 5.68
N ASP A 83 4.57 -27.52 6.55
CA ASP A 83 3.49 -27.93 7.46
C ASP A 83 2.10 -27.67 6.85
N THR A 84 2.05 -26.99 5.70
CA THR A 84 0.82 -26.68 4.95
C THR A 84 1.05 -26.66 3.44
N THR A 85 -0.03 -26.63 2.65
CA THR A 85 -0.02 -26.28 1.22
C THR A 85 -0.20 -24.77 1.05
N PHE A 86 0.12 -24.21 -0.13
CA PHE A 86 -0.14 -22.79 -0.39
C PHE A 86 -1.66 -22.48 -0.36
N GLU A 87 -2.50 -23.41 -0.81
CA GLU A 87 -3.96 -23.28 -0.78
C GLU A 87 -4.53 -23.28 0.63
N ASP A 88 -3.98 -24.09 1.53
CA ASP A 88 -4.46 -24.24 2.91
C ASP A 88 -3.77 -23.27 3.89
N ALA A 89 -2.66 -22.65 3.46
CA ALA A 89 -1.96 -21.65 4.23
C ALA A 89 -2.88 -20.48 4.57
N ARG A 90 -2.88 -20.13 5.86
CA ARG A 90 -3.65 -19.01 6.41
C ARG A 90 -2.71 -17.82 6.60
N PRO A 91 -3.13 -16.59 6.30
CA PRO A 91 -2.34 -15.40 6.63
C PRO A 91 -1.97 -15.39 8.12
N SER A 92 -0.70 -15.12 8.43
CA SER A 92 -0.22 -15.00 9.82
C SER A 92 -0.80 -13.76 10.51
N LEU A 93 -0.55 -13.63 11.81
CA LEU A 93 -0.93 -12.43 12.57
C LEU A 93 -0.32 -11.19 11.92
N THR A 94 0.94 -11.25 11.49
CA THR A 94 1.63 -10.17 10.78
C THR A 94 0.90 -9.76 9.50
N HIS A 95 0.44 -10.71 8.67
CA HIS A 95 -0.31 -10.38 7.44
C HIS A 95 -1.59 -9.59 7.77
N MET A 96 -2.31 -10.02 8.80
CA MET A 96 -3.55 -9.35 9.21
C MET A 96 -3.28 -8.00 9.88
N ALA A 97 -2.20 -7.88 10.66
CA ALA A 97 -1.77 -6.62 11.24
C ALA A 97 -1.42 -5.58 10.17
N LEU A 98 -0.75 -5.99 9.08
CA LEU A 98 -0.47 -5.12 7.93
C LEU A 98 -1.75 -4.64 7.26
N LEU A 99 -2.77 -5.50 7.11
CA LEU A 99 -4.09 -5.09 6.64
C LEU A 99 -4.75 -4.08 7.60
N GLY A 100 -4.64 -4.29 8.91
CA GLY A 100 -5.12 -3.37 9.94
C GLY A 100 -4.46 -2.00 9.85
N LEU A 101 -3.13 -1.95 9.76
CA LEU A 101 -2.36 -0.71 9.58
C LEU A 101 -2.73 0.02 8.30
N TYR A 102 -2.97 -0.71 7.20
CA TYR A 102 -3.40 -0.11 5.95
C TYR A 102 -4.80 0.50 6.06
N LYS A 103 -5.76 -0.24 6.64
CA LYS A 103 -7.14 0.25 6.87
C LYS A 103 -7.17 1.47 7.81
N ALA A 104 -6.26 1.54 8.77
CA ALA A 104 -6.08 2.71 9.64
C ALA A 104 -5.39 3.89 8.94
N GLY A 105 -4.96 3.74 7.69
CA GLY A 105 -4.26 4.77 6.93
C GLY A 105 -2.83 5.00 7.37
N ILE A 106 -2.24 4.12 8.18
CA ILE A 106 -0.85 4.23 8.66
C ILE A 106 0.11 3.66 7.61
N LEU A 107 -0.10 2.41 7.19
CA LEU A 107 0.68 1.78 6.13
C LEU A 107 0.23 2.33 4.77
N LYS A 108 1.15 2.92 4.00
CA LYS A 108 0.84 3.49 2.69
C LYS A 108 1.10 2.53 1.54
N TYR A 109 2.12 1.69 1.68
CA TYR A 109 2.52 0.79 0.62
C TYR A 109 3.23 -0.45 1.15
N LEU A 110 2.97 -1.59 0.52
CA LEU A 110 3.58 -2.87 0.87
C LEU A 110 4.39 -3.41 -0.31
N VAL A 111 5.66 -3.73 -0.06
CA VAL A 111 6.56 -4.34 -1.02
C VAL A 111 6.89 -5.74 -0.53
N SER A 112 6.55 -6.77 -1.30
CA SER A 112 6.77 -8.17 -0.90
C SER A 112 7.72 -8.90 -1.85
N GLN A 113 8.57 -9.74 -1.27
CA GLN A 113 9.36 -10.75 -1.96
C GLN A 113 8.67 -12.12 -1.96
N ASN A 114 7.56 -12.27 -1.25
CA ASN A 114 6.90 -13.55 -1.08
C ASN A 114 6.06 -13.90 -2.30
N VAL A 115 6.14 -15.17 -2.70
CA VAL A 115 5.33 -15.75 -3.77
C VAL A 115 4.12 -16.54 -3.25
N ASP A 116 3.96 -16.66 -1.93
CA ASP A 116 2.92 -17.46 -1.27
C ASP A 116 1.48 -16.95 -1.49
N GLY A 117 1.32 -15.72 -1.98
CA GLY A 117 0.03 -15.07 -2.24
C GLY A 117 -0.78 -14.71 -0.99
N LEU A 118 -0.22 -14.82 0.21
CA LEU A 118 -0.95 -14.59 1.47
C LEU A 118 -1.35 -13.13 1.66
N HIS A 119 -0.60 -12.16 1.13
CA HIS A 119 -1.01 -10.74 1.13
C HIS A 119 -2.26 -10.52 0.30
N VAL A 120 -2.31 -11.05 -0.92
CA VAL A 120 -3.50 -10.94 -1.77
C VAL A 120 -4.67 -11.66 -1.10
N ARG A 121 -4.47 -12.89 -0.62
CA ARG A 121 -5.52 -13.72 -0.01
C ARG A 121 -6.00 -13.23 1.37
N SER A 122 -5.23 -12.38 2.05
CA SER A 122 -5.67 -11.72 3.29
C SER A 122 -6.68 -10.60 3.03
N GLY A 123 -6.84 -10.17 1.78
CA GLY A 123 -7.62 -9.01 1.39
C GLY A 123 -6.81 -7.71 1.34
N PHE A 124 -5.47 -7.77 1.38
CA PHE A 124 -4.64 -6.58 1.18
C PHE A 124 -4.84 -6.02 -0.24
N PRO A 125 -5.05 -4.70 -0.41
CA PRO A 125 -5.38 -4.13 -1.70
C PRO A 125 -4.20 -4.15 -2.67
N ARG A 126 -4.44 -4.67 -3.87
CA ARG A 126 -3.41 -4.91 -4.90
C ARG A 126 -2.84 -3.61 -5.49
N ASP A 127 -3.62 -2.53 -5.54
CA ASP A 127 -3.14 -1.20 -5.94
C ASP A 127 -2.12 -0.57 -4.96
N SER A 128 -1.97 -1.14 -3.78
CA SER A 128 -1.04 -0.70 -2.72
C SER A 128 0.00 -1.77 -2.36
N LEU A 129 0.11 -2.81 -3.20
CA LEU A 129 1.03 -3.93 -3.08
C LEU A 129 1.91 -4.05 -4.33
N SER A 130 3.21 -4.29 -4.13
CA SER A 130 4.14 -4.76 -5.16
C SER A 130 4.61 -6.19 -4.86
N GLU A 131 4.31 -7.13 -5.76
CA GLU A 131 4.72 -8.54 -5.66
C GLU A 131 5.97 -8.78 -6.53
N LEU A 132 7.16 -8.46 -5.99
CA LEU A 132 8.37 -8.34 -6.80
C LEU A 132 8.86 -9.66 -7.41
N HIS A 133 8.53 -10.80 -6.80
CA HIS A 133 8.98 -12.12 -7.25
C HIS A 133 7.84 -12.97 -7.84
N GLY A 134 6.69 -12.35 -8.06
CA GLY A 134 5.47 -13.00 -8.53
C GLY A 134 4.60 -13.55 -7.41
N ASN A 135 3.56 -14.28 -7.80
CA ASN A 135 2.60 -14.90 -6.88
C ASN A 135 2.12 -16.24 -7.45
N MET A 136 2.14 -17.29 -6.62
CA MET A 136 1.81 -18.67 -7.01
C MET A 136 0.38 -18.83 -7.51
N PHE A 137 -0.50 -17.87 -7.24
CA PHE A 137 -1.91 -17.83 -7.64
C PHE A 137 -2.19 -16.90 -8.82
N VAL A 138 -1.18 -16.20 -9.35
CA VAL A 138 -1.36 -15.17 -10.38
C VAL A 138 -0.71 -15.60 -11.70
N GLU A 139 -1.47 -15.46 -12.77
CA GLU A 139 -1.00 -15.59 -14.15
C GLU A 139 -1.31 -14.34 -14.99
N ASP A 140 -0.41 -14.03 -15.92
CA ASP A 140 -0.42 -12.82 -16.74
C ASP A 140 -0.65 -13.17 -18.20
N CYS A 141 -1.45 -12.36 -18.90
CA CYS A 141 -1.56 -12.47 -20.34
C CYS A 141 -0.39 -11.78 -21.04
N GLU A 142 0.43 -12.54 -21.77
CA GLU A 142 1.59 -12.05 -22.54
C GLU A 142 1.22 -10.96 -23.59
N LYS A 143 -0.04 -10.90 -24.04
CA LYS A 143 -0.49 -9.98 -25.09
C LYS A 143 -1.10 -8.68 -24.59
N CYS A 144 -1.71 -8.67 -23.41
CA CYS A 144 -2.48 -7.51 -22.92
C CYS A 144 -2.20 -7.13 -21.47
N GLY A 145 -1.36 -7.89 -20.77
CA GLY A 145 -1.00 -7.63 -19.37
C GLY A 145 -2.15 -7.83 -18.37
N ARG A 146 -3.28 -8.41 -18.79
CA ARG A 146 -4.35 -8.75 -17.84
C ARG A 146 -3.86 -9.85 -16.90
N GLN A 147 -3.96 -9.57 -15.62
CA GLN A 147 -3.73 -10.49 -14.52
C GLN A 147 -4.99 -11.25 -14.13
N TYR A 148 -4.81 -12.52 -13.76
CA TYR A 148 -5.85 -13.38 -13.21
C TYR A 148 -5.36 -13.96 -11.88
N VAL A 149 -6.07 -13.65 -10.80
CA VAL A 149 -5.86 -14.30 -9.50
C VAL A 149 -6.73 -15.56 -9.46
N ARG A 150 -6.14 -16.70 -9.16
CA ARG A 150 -6.80 -18.01 -9.09
C ARG A 150 -6.98 -18.48 -7.66
N GLU A 151 -7.90 -19.40 -7.45
CA GLU A 151 -8.13 -20.03 -6.15
C GLU A 151 -7.07 -21.07 -5.78
N LYS A 152 -6.49 -21.72 -6.80
CA LYS A 152 -5.46 -22.76 -6.70
C LYS A 152 -4.15 -22.27 -7.30
N VAL A 153 -3.03 -22.87 -6.88
CA VAL A 153 -1.74 -22.52 -7.46
C VAL A 153 -1.71 -22.83 -8.96
N ILE A 154 -1.01 -21.97 -9.72
CA ILE A 154 -0.82 -22.13 -11.16
C ILE A 154 0.04 -23.36 -11.48
N GLY A 155 0.96 -23.72 -10.59
CA GLY A 155 1.80 -24.92 -10.69
C GLY A 155 2.90 -24.84 -11.76
N VAL A 156 3.21 -23.64 -12.24
CA VAL A 156 4.23 -23.39 -13.27
C VAL A 156 5.12 -22.23 -12.84
N MET A 157 6.44 -22.35 -13.01
CA MET A 157 7.45 -21.37 -12.57
C MET A 157 8.29 -20.87 -13.77
N GLY A 158 8.99 -19.75 -13.58
CA GLY A 158 9.92 -19.19 -14.56
C GLY A 158 9.22 -18.58 -15.77
N LEU A 159 8.14 -17.84 -15.55
CA LEU A 159 7.38 -17.13 -16.59
C LEU A 159 6.88 -18.02 -17.75
N LYS A 160 6.66 -19.31 -17.50
CA LYS A 160 6.27 -20.29 -18.51
C LYS A 160 4.75 -20.29 -18.76
N PRO A 161 4.30 -20.69 -19.96
CA PRO A 161 2.87 -20.82 -20.27
C PRO A 161 2.13 -21.79 -19.35
N THR A 162 0.93 -21.40 -18.91
CA THR A 162 0.10 -22.17 -17.98
C THR A 162 -0.89 -23.13 -18.67
N GLY A 163 -0.92 -23.09 -20.00
CA GLY A 163 -1.88 -23.83 -20.84
C GLY A 163 -3.24 -23.13 -21.01
N ARG A 164 -3.47 -21.99 -20.35
CA ARG A 164 -4.70 -21.18 -20.47
C ARG A 164 -4.53 -19.99 -21.41
N TYR A 165 -5.66 -19.41 -21.81
CA TYR A 165 -5.71 -18.26 -22.73
C TYR A 165 -6.55 -17.14 -22.14
N CYS A 166 -6.15 -15.90 -22.45
CA CYS A 166 -6.84 -14.69 -22.03
C CYS A 166 -8.22 -14.55 -22.69
N ASP A 167 -9.24 -14.29 -21.87
CA ASP A 167 -10.65 -14.17 -22.27
C ASP A 167 -11.10 -12.72 -22.47
N VAL A 168 -10.26 -11.72 -22.12
CA VAL A 168 -10.57 -10.30 -22.24
C VAL A 168 -11.04 -9.96 -23.66
N VAL A 169 -12.28 -9.46 -23.75
CA VAL A 169 -12.87 -8.94 -24.98
C VAL A 169 -12.45 -7.48 -25.14
N ARG A 170 -11.76 -7.15 -26.24
CA ARG A 170 -11.34 -5.77 -26.51
C ARG A 170 -12.55 -4.90 -26.88
N SER A 171 -12.46 -3.59 -26.67
CA SER A 171 -13.55 -2.60 -26.82
C SER A 171 -14.24 -2.55 -28.18
N ARG A 172 -13.64 -3.09 -29.25
CA ARG A 172 -14.34 -3.28 -30.55
C ARG A 172 -15.19 -4.56 -30.62
N GLY A 173 -15.34 -5.30 -29.53
CA GLY A 173 -16.32 -6.38 -29.30
C GLY A 173 -16.15 -7.67 -30.12
N LEU A 174 -15.35 -7.66 -31.19
CA LEU A 174 -15.40 -8.74 -32.19
C LEU A 174 -14.63 -10.00 -31.80
N ARG A 175 -13.56 -9.91 -30.99
CA ARG A 175 -12.72 -11.07 -30.60
C ARG A 175 -12.09 -10.92 -29.22
N ALA A 176 -12.02 -12.02 -28.47
CA ALA A 176 -11.22 -12.12 -27.25
C ALA A 176 -9.72 -12.05 -27.55
N CYS A 177 -8.94 -11.61 -26.57
CA CYS A 177 -7.48 -11.41 -26.68
C CYS A 177 -6.75 -12.70 -27.09
N ARG A 178 -7.09 -13.84 -26.47
CA ARG A 178 -6.49 -15.17 -26.71
C ARG A 178 -4.96 -15.15 -26.68
N GLY A 179 -4.34 -14.30 -25.85
CA GLY A 179 -2.93 -14.42 -25.51
C GLY A 179 -2.71 -15.58 -24.56
N LYS A 180 -1.55 -16.25 -24.62
CA LYS A 180 -1.24 -17.29 -23.64
C LYS A 180 -1.13 -16.63 -22.26
N LEU A 181 -1.60 -17.34 -21.25
CA LEU A 181 -1.36 -16.98 -19.86
C LEU A 181 -0.04 -17.61 -19.44
N ILE A 182 0.80 -16.82 -18.77
CA ILE A 182 2.10 -17.24 -18.23
C ILE A 182 2.08 -17.11 -16.71
N SER A 183 2.88 -17.91 -16.01
CA SER A 183 3.07 -17.68 -14.57
C SER A 183 3.78 -16.35 -14.30
N THR A 184 3.61 -15.82 -13.10
CA THR A 184 4.31 -14.59 -12.66
C THR A 184 5.59 -14.88 -11.87
N ILE A 185 5.81 -16.15 -11.55
CA ILE A 185 6.93 -16.61 -10.74
C ILE A 185 8.23 -16.48 -11.53
N LEU A 186 9.18 -15.74 -10.97
CA LEU A 186 10.50 -15.53 -11.56
C LEU A 186 11.41 -16.75 -11.38
N ASP A 187 12.26 -17.01 -12.38
CA ASP A 187 13.47 -17.82 -12.20
C ASP A 187 14.66 -16.89 -11.88
N TRP A 188 15.84 -17.45 -11.58
CA TRP A 188 16.99 -16.69 -11.08
C TRP A 188 17.46 -15.55 -11.99
N GLU A 189 17.43 -15.76 -13.31
CA GLU A 189 17.93 -14.78 -14.31
C GLU A 189 16.80 -13.91 -14.89
N GLU A 190 15.57 -14.09 -14.43
CA GLU A 190 14.43 -13.31 -14.92
C GLU A 190 14.41 -11.90 -14.31
N ALA A 191 14.04 -10.92 -15.14
CA ALA A 191 13.89 -9.55 -14.68
C ALA A 191 12.65 -9.40 -13.79
N LEU A 192 12.75 -8.53 -12.78
CA LEU A 192 11.59 -8.17 -11.96
C LEU A 192 10.50 -7.49 -12.80
N PRO A 193 9.21 -7.67 -12.44
CA PRO A 193 8.09 -7.01 -13.11
C PRO A 193 8.24 -5.49 -13.01
N ILE A 194 8.43 -4.83 -14.16
CA ILE A 194 8.75 -3.39 -14.25
C ILE A 194 7.70 -2.53 -13.53
N LYS A 195 6.40 -2.88 -13.65
CA LYS A 195 5.31 -2.14 -13.01
C LYS A 195 5.44 -2.15 -11.48
N ASP A 196 5.63 -3.33 -10.89
CA ASP A 196 5.74 -3.51 -9.44
C ASP A 196 7.04 -2.94 -8.90
N LEU A 197 8.16 -3.11 -9.62
CA LEU A 197 9.45 -2.52 -9.26
C LEU A 197 9.37 -0.99 -9.28
N THR A 198 8.79 -0.39 -10.33
CA THR A 198 8.65 1.08 -10.45
C THR A 198 7.82 1.64 -9.30
N ARG A 199 6.68 1.00 -8.98
CA ARG A 199 5.82 1.42 -7.86
C ARG A 199 6.54 1.25 -6.52
N ALA A 200 7.26 0.15 -6.32
CA ALA A 200 8.02 -0.11 -5.10
C ALA A 200 9.15 0.92 -4.92
N GLU A 201 9.91 1.22 -5.96
CA GLU A 201 10.94 2.26 -5.93
C GLU A 201 10.36 3.64 -5.62
N ALA A 202 9.25 4.01 -6.26
CA ALA A 202 8.57 5.28 -6.02
C ALA A 202 8.11 5.39 -4.56
N ALA A 203 7.45 4.36 -4.04
CA ALA A 203 7.00 4.31 -2.65
C ALA A 203 8.18 4.36 -1.67
N SER A 204 9.24 3.57 -1.87
CA SER A 204 10.42 3.57 -1.00
C SER A 204 11.17 4.91 -1.02
N ARG A 205 11.17 5.65 -2.15
CA ARG A 205 11.75 7.00 -2.22
C ARG A 205 10.88 8.06 -1.54
N GLN A 206 9.56 7.87 -1.53
CA GLN A 206 8.62 8.77 -0.87
C GLN A 206 8.57 8.56 0.65
N ALA A 207 8.87 7.33 1.10
CA ALA A 207 8.84 6.97 2.50
C ALA A 207 9.76 7.83 3.36
N ASP A 208 9.28 8.15 4.55
CA ASP A 208 10.05 8.67 5.68
C ASP A 208 10.33 7.57 6.73
N LEU A 209 9.63 6.42 6.65
CA LEU A 209 9.96 5.20 7.37
C LEU A 209 9.81 3.95 6.48
N ALA A 210 10.89 3.18 6.37
CA ALA A 210 10.89 1.83 5.84
C ALA A 210 10.94 0.82 6.99
N LEU A 211 10.00 -0.11 7.03
CA LEU A 211 9.96 -1.21 7.99
C LEU A 211 10.15 -2.54 7.25
N THR A 212 11.21 -3.27 7.53
CA THR A 212 11.45 -4.59 6.94
C THR A 212 11.06 -5.70 7.90
N LEU A 213 10.26 -6.66 7.45
CA LEU A 213 9.75 -7.77 8.25
C LEU A 213 10.14 -9.11 7.61
N GLY A 214 10.93 -9.92 8.33
CA GLY A 214 11.19 -11.31 7.94
C GLY A 214 11.92 -11.47 6.60
N THR A 215 12.85 -10.58 6.28
CA THR A 215 13.69 -10.66 5.08
C THR A 215 15.15 -10.47 5.44
N SER A 216 16.04 -11.31 4.87
CA SER A 216 17.49 -11.16 5.03
C SER A 216 18.08 -10.05 4.15
N LEU A 217 17.27 -9.45 3.26
CA LEU A 217 17.64 -8.37 2.33
C LEU A 217 18.78 -8.72 1.36
N GLN A 218 18.99 -10.01 1.07
CA GLN A 218 20.14 -10.44 0.26
C GLN A 218 19.93 -10.29 -1.24
N ILE A 219 18.69 -10.50 -1.71
CA ILE A 219 18.31 -10.49 -3.13
C ILE A 219 18.20 -9.07 -3.66
N LYS A 220 18.88 -8.78 -4.77
CA LYS A 220 18.79 -7.49 -5.46
C LYS A 220 17.82 -7.55 -6.65
N PRO A 221 17.14 -6.45 -6.98
CA PRO A 221 17.15 -5.15 -6.30
C PRO A 221 16.25 -5.07 -5.06
N SER A 222 15.39 -6.07 -4.81
CA SER A 222 14.36 -6.05 -3.76
C SER A 222 14.86 -5.69 -2.36
N GLY A 223 15.99 -6.28 -1.94
CA GLY A 223 16.64 -6.05 -0.65
C GLY A 223 17.29 -4.68 -0.51
N ASP A 224 17.66 -4.04 -1.62
CA ASP A 224 18.26 -2.70 -1.62
C ASP A 224 17.17 -1.60 -1.57
N LEU A 225 15.89 -1.91 -1.83
CA LEU A 225 14.79 -0.91 -1.85
C LEU A 225 14.60 -0.13 -0.54
N PRO A 226 14.65 -0.74 0.67
CA PRO A 226 14.57 0.01 1.93
C PRO A 226 15.67 1.07 2.09
N LEU A 227 16.80 0.93 1.39
CA LEU A 227 17.87 1.93 1.41
C LEU A 227 17.51 3.19 0.62
N LEU A 228 16.55 3.13 -0.30
CA LEU A 228 16.07 4.32 -1.02
C LEU A 228 15.42 5.32 -0.04
N THR A 229 14.74 4.83 0.99
CA THR A 229 14.19 5.63 2.10
C THR A 229 15.31 6.34 2.86
N LYS A 230 16.36 5.60 3.25
CA LYS A 230 17.54 6.17 3.92
C LYS A 230 18.22 7.26 3.08
N LYS A 231 18.36 7.04 1.77
CA LYS A 231 18.97 8.01 0.84
C LYS A 231 18.19 9.32 0.73
N LYS A 232 16.92 9.33 1.09
CA LYS A 232 16.06 10.53 1.11
C LYS A 232 15.89 11.15 2.50
N GLY A 233 16.63 10.66 3.50
CA GLY A 233 16.60 11.17 4.87
C GLY A 233 15.61 10.45 5.78
N GLY A 234 14.85 9.47 5.27
CA GLY A 234 13.96 8.65 6.08
C GLY A 234 14.71 7.68 7.01
N GLN A 235 13.96 7.00 7.85
CA GLN A 235 14.46 6.00 8.80
C GLN A 235 14.24 4.57 8.29
N LEU A 236 15.06 3.64 8.77
CA LEU A 236 14.94 2.21 8.48
C LEU A 236 14.84 1.42 9.79
N ALA A 237 13.75 0.69 9.96
CA ALA A 237 13.58 -0.30 11.02
C ALA A 237 13.62 -1.71 10.44
N VAL A 238 14.37 -2.61 11.08
CA VAL A 238 14.54 -4.00 10.65
C VAL A 238 14.06 -4.92 11.76
N VAL A 239 13.09 -5.79 11.43
CA VAL A 239 12.61 -6.87 12.31
C VAL A 239 12.94 -8.20 11.65
N ASN A 240 13.93 -8.90 12.20
CA ASN A 240 14.37 -10.19 11.69
C ASN A 240 15.13 -10.97 12.79
N LEU A 241 14.97 -12.30 12.82
CA LEU A 241 15.71 -13.14 13.77
C LEU A 241 17.20 -13.24 13.41
N GLN A 242 17.51 -13.39 12.12
CA GLN A 242 18.89 -13.45 11.64
C GLN A 242 19.43 -12.07 11.28
N ALA A 243 20.76 -11.95 11.20
CA ALA A 243 21.38 -10.75 10.64
C ALA A 243 20.93 -10.51 9.19
N THR A 244 20.77 -9.24 8.80
CA THR A 244 20.41 -8.85 7.44
C THR A 244 21.58 -8.17 6.73
N LYS A 245 21.54 -8.14 5.38
CA LYS A 245 22.56 -7.47 4.56
C LYS A 245 22.75 -5.99 4.90
N HIS A 246 21.72 -5.35 5.47
CA HIS A 246 21.67 -3.90 5.67
C HIS A 246 21.56 -3.47 7.13
N ASP A 247 21.89 -4.35 8.08
CA ASP A 247 21.82 -4.06 9.52
C ASP A 247 22.55 -2.76 9.90
N LYS A 248 23.69 -2.46 9.27
CA LYS A 248 24.49 -1.25 9.51
C LYS A 248 23.77 0.06 9.14
N HIS A 249 22.75 0.00 8.29
CA HIS A 249 21.97 1.17 7.87
C HIS A 249 20.69 1.38 8.68
N ALA A 250 20.30 0.38 9.49
CA ALA A 250 19.09 0.42 10.28
C ALA A 250 19.21 1.38 11.47
N ASN A 251 18.20 2.25 11.64
CA ASN A 251 18.01 3.08 12.81
C ASN A 251 17.53 2.26 14.02
N LEU A 252 16.77 1.19 13.76
CA LEU A 252 16.26 0.27 14.77
C LEU A 252 16.38 -1.16 14.25
N ARG A 253 16.91 -2.06 15.07
CA ARG A 253 16.96 -3.51 14.81
C ARG A 253 16.28 -4.24 15.95
N ILE A 254 15.29 -5.04 15.61
CA ILE A 254 14.52 -5.86 16.55
C ILE A 254 14.75 -7.32 16.16
N HIS A 255 15.29 -8.11 17.08
CA HIS A 255 15.47 -9.55 16.90
C HIS A 255 14.40 -10.28 17.70
N GLY A 256 13.30 -10.61 17.04
CA GLY A 256 12.17 -11.31 17.64
C GLY A 256 11.24 -11.85 16.57
N TYR A 257 10.29 -12.68 16.99
CA TYR A 257 9.26 -13.18 16.08
C TYR A 257 8.39 -12.01 15.60
N VAL A 258 8.22 -11.90 14.28
CA VAL A 258 7.46 -10.79 13.67
C VAL A 258 6.01 -10.74 14.18
N ASP A 259 5.37 -11.89 14.44
CA ASP A 259 4.02 -11.92 14.99
C ASP A 259 3.96 -11.34 16.42
N GLU A 260 4.99 -11.56 17.24
CA GLU A 260 5.06 -10.98 18.58
C GLU A 260 5.29 -9.46 18.52
N VAL A 261 6.21 -9.02 17.66
CA VAL A 261 6.50 -7.59 17.43
C VAL A 261 5.26 -6.86 16.91
N MET A 262 4.58 -7.43 15.91
CA MET A 262 3.40 -6.82 15.30
C MET A 262 2.21 -6.83 16.27
N LYS A 263 2.04 -7.86 17.09
CA LYS A 263 1.02 -7.88 18.15
C LYS A 263 1.23 -6.73 19.13
N GLN A 264 2.43 -6.61 19.71
CA GLN A 264 2.75 -5.53 20.65
C GLN A 264 2.63 -4.14 19.99
N LEU A 265 3.01 -4.00 18.72
CA LEU A 265 2.87 -2.76 17.96
C LEU A 265 1.40 -2.36 17.78
N MET A 266 0.54 -3.30 17.37
CA MET A 266 -0.89 -3.05 17.18
C MET A 266 -1.55 -2.66 18.50
N GLU A 267 -1.21 -3.34 19.59
CA GLU A 267 -1.66 -2.99 20.96
C GLU A 267 -1.20 -1.58 21.36
N ALA A 268 0.07 -1.22 21.11
CA ALA A 268 0.61 0.09 21.44
C ALA A 268 0.05 1.24 20.58
N LEU A 269 -0.44 0.93 19.37
CA LEU A 269 -1.16 1.85 18.50
C LEU A 269 -2.67 1.92 18.80
N GLY A 270 -3.19 1.03 19.66
CA GLY A 270 -4.62 0.93 19.94
C GLY A 270 -5.44 0.46 18.73
N LEU A 271 -4.87 -0.42 17.90
CA LEU A 271 -5.51 -0.93 16.69
C LEU A 271 -5.83 -2.42 16.82
N ASP A 272 -7.04 -2.80 16.39
CA ASP A 272 -7.43 -4.19 16.28
C ASP A 272 -6.77 -4.86 15.06
N ILE A 273 -6.45 -6.15 15.21
CA ILE A 273 -6.00 -7.00 14.11
C ILE A 273 -7.24 -7.63 13.47
N PRO A 274 -7.55 -7.33 12.19
CA PRO A 274 -8.72 -7.90 11.53
C PRO A 274 -8.71 -9.43 11.53
N LYS A 275 -9.87 -10.04 11.74
CA LYS A 275 -10.03 -11.49 11.60
C LYS A 275 -10.05 -11.87 10.11
N TRP A 276 -9.37 -12.96 9.77
CA TRP A 276 -9.43 -13.52 8.42
C TRP A 276 -10.64 -14.44 8.28
N GLU A 277 -11.51 -14.15 7.31
CA GLU A 277 -12.74 -14.92 7.03
C GLU A 277 -12.60 -15.90 5.87
N GLY A 278 -11.48 -15.84 5.13
CA GLY A 278 -11.19 -16.69 3.99
C GLY A 278 -10.47 -15.93 2.88
N PRO A 279 -10.03 -16.62 1.81
CA PRO A 279 -9.33 -16.01 0.69
C PRO A 279 -10.18 -14.90 0.06
N THR A 280 -9.69 -13.66 0.12
CA THR A 280 -10.41 -12.48 -0.37
C THR A 280 -9.49 -11.68 -1.26
N VAL A 281 -9.90 -11.36 -2.49
CA VAL A 281 -9.10 -10.52 -3.41
C VAL A 281 -9.66 -9.10 -3.39
N CYS A 282 -8.81 -8.12 -3.06
CA CYS A 282 -9.15 -6.69 -3.12
C CYS A 282 -8.29 -6.00 -4.18
N GLU A 283 -8.89 -5.55 -5.29
CA GLU A 283 -8.13 -4.85 -6.34
C GLU A 283 -7.69 -3.45 -5.90
N SER A 284 -8.59 -2.72 -5.22
CA SER A 284 -8.35 -1.36 -4.74
C SER A 284 -9.17 -1.08 -3.49
N PHE A 285 -8.61 -0.33 -2.54
CA PHE A 285 -9.34 0.12 -1.36
C PHE A 285 -9.93 1.51 -1.59
N THR A 286 -11.25 1.62 -1.64
CA THR A 286 -11.92 2.92 -1.61
C THR A 286 -12.30 3.23 -0.16
N VAL A 287 -11.72 4.28 0.42
CA VAL A 287 -12.24 4.83 1.67
C VAL A 287 -13.61 5.42 1.34
N ALA A 288 -14.67 4.86 1.90
CA ALA A 288 -15.98 5.51 1.84
C ALA A 288 -15.82 6.94 2.37
N LYS A 289 -16.13 7.96 1.55
CA LYS A 289 -16.16 9.35 2.04
C LYS A 289 -17.10 9.38 3.23
N PRO A 290 -16.76 10.07 4.34
CA PRO A 290 -17.74 10.34 5.37
C PRO A 290 -18.92 11.03 4.70
N GLU A 291 -20.13 10.51 4.93
CA GLU A 291 -21.34 11.13 4.41
C GLU A 291 -21.35 12.60 4.86
N PRO A 292 -21.62 13.55 3.95
CA PRO A 292 -21.84 14.92 4.38
C PRO A 292 -22.97 14.93 5.40
N PRO A 293 -22.90 15.75 6.47
CA PRO A 293 -23.95 15.81 7.46
C PRO A 293 -25.27 16.06 6.75
N GLY A 294 -26.18 15.09 6.85
CA GLY A 294 -27.45 15.11 6.17
C GLY A 294 -28.15 16.45 6.45
N HIS A 295 -28.49 17.16 5.39
CA HIS A 295 -29.37 18.33 5.52
C HIS A 295 -30.64 17.86 6.21
N LEU A 296 -30.82 18.32 7.46
CA LEU A 296 -32.10 18.22 8.16
C LEU A 296 -33.17 18.76 7.20
N ALA A 297 -34.07 17.88 6.78
CA ALA A 297 -35.18 18.23 5.92
C ALA A 297 -35.92 19.41 6.55
N ALA A 298 -36.06 20.50 5.80
CA ALA A 298 -36.85 21.65 6.22
C ALA A 298 -38.28 21.17 6.57
N PRO A 299 -38.87 21.64 7.68
CA PRO A 299 -40.20 21.22 8.07
C PRO A 299 -41.21 21.61 6.99
N CYS A 300 -41.96 20.61 6.54
CA CYS A 300 -43.00 20.73 5.53
C CYS A 300 -44.02 21.79 5.97
N ARG A 301 -44.22 22.84 5.14
CA ARG A 301 -45.28 23.84 5.34
C ARG A 301 -46.63 23.16 5.20
N VAL A 302 -47.32 22.96 6.32
CA VAL A 302 -48.73 22.57 6.33
C VAL A 302 -49.56 23.77 5.85
N THR A 303 -50.10 23.67 4.63
CA THR A 303 -51.12 24.60 4.12
C THR A 303 -52.45 24.33 4.81
N ALA A 304 -53.10 25.42 5.24
CA ALA A 304 -54.28 25.40 6.08
C ALA A 304 -55.59 25.18 5.30
N LYS A 305 -56.52 24.50 5.98
CA LYS A 305 -58.00 24.56 5.92
C LYS A 305 -58.75 23.89 4.76
N LYS A 306 -59.61 22.94 5.14
CA LYS A 306 -61.07 23.16 5.16
C LYS A 306 -61.76 22.27 6.20
N GLU A 307 -62.54 22.93 7.06
CA GLU A 307 -63.36 22.36 8.12
C GLU A 307 -64.60 21.65 7.55
N VAL A 308 -64.99 20.52 8.17
CA VAL A 308 -66.38 20.04 8.20
C VAL A 308 -66.73 19.70 9.64
N LYS A 309 -67.86 20.24 10.09
CA LYS A 309 -68.39 20.30 11.47
C LYS A 309 -68.81 18.92 12.01
N GLY A 310 -68.64 18.70 13.32
CA GLY A 310 -69.33 17.60 14.01
C GLY A 310 -69.04 17.40 15.51
N ARG A 311 -69.76 18.18 16.36
CA ARG A 311 -70.21 17.92 17.75
C ARG A 311 -69.23 17.71 18.93
N LEU A 312 -69.67 18.34 20.03
CA LEU A 312 -69.11 18.50 21.39
C LEU A 312 -68.75 17.19 22.12
N HIS A 313 -67.76 17.25 23.03
CA HIS A 313 -67.90 17.14 24.51
C HIS A 313 -66.56 17.48 25.23
N LYS A 314 -66.63 18.14 26.39
CA LYS A 314 -65.54 18.54 27.35
C LYS A 314 -65.54 17.55 28.56
N PRO A 315 -64.68 17.65 29.60
CA PRO A 315 -63.25 18.05 29.70
C PRO A 315 -62.42 17.13 30.67
N SER A 316 -61.13 17.46 30.87
CA SER A 316 -60.24 17.24 32.06
C SER A 316 -58.87 16.72 31.61
N SER A 317 -57.70 17.01 32.20
CA SER A 317 -57.29 17.75 33.40
C SER A 317 -55.85 18.24 33.20
N LYS A 318 -55.48 19.28 33.98
CA LYS A 318 -54.18 19.94 34.06
C LYS A 318 -53.03 19.00 34.46
N GLN A 319 -51.83 19.24 33.93
CA GLN A 319 -50.60 19.27 34.74
C GLN A 319 -49.48 20.07 34.06
N THR A 320 -48.61 20.62 34.91
CA THR A 320 -47.92 21.92 34.79
C THR A 320 -46.40 21.79 34.76
N CYS A 321 -45.75 22.83 34.20
CA CYS A 321 -44.40 23.36 34.49
C CYS A 321 -43.18 22.54 33.99
N SER A 322 -42.04 23.11 33.58
CA SER A 322 -41.56 24.50 33.57
C SER A 322 -40.34 24.62 32.63
N PHE A 323 -40.25 25.75 31.92
CA PHE A 323 -39.05 26.21 31.21
C PHE A 323 -38.16 27.03 32.16
N THR A 324 -36.84 26.89 32.07
CA THR A 324 -35.88 27.92 32.46
C THR A 324 -34.93 28.19 31.29
N LYS A 325 -34.96 29.43 30.78
CA LYS A 325 -33.99 30.03 29.88
C LYS A 325 -33.03 30.85 30.75
N GLU A 326 -31.73 30.70 30.52
CA GLU A 326 -30.75 31.72 30.88
C GLU A 326 -29.98 32.16 29.63
N ARG A 327 -29.82 33.48 29.53
CA ARG A 327 -29.11 34.21 28.48
C ARG A 327 -28.49 35.43 29.17
N ALA A 328 -27.18 35.64 29.00
CA ALA A 328 -26.45 36.92 29.11
C ALA A 328 -25.03 36.66 28.57
N GLU A 329 -24.62 37.20 27.40
CA GLU A 329 -24.05 38.55 27.14
C GLU A 329 -22.52 38.62 27.39
N LEU A 330 -21.71 38.70 26.32
CA LEU A 330 -20.97 39.89 25.79
C LEU A 330 -19.51 39.96 26.31
N CYS A 331 -18.50 39.92 25.43
CA CYS A 331 -17.86 41.13 24.90
C CYS A 331 -16.58 40.84 24.06
N ILE A 332 -16.30 41.80 23.19
CA ILE A 332 -15.36 41.88 22.07
C ILE A 332 -13.95 42.27 22.53
N LYS A 333 -12.91 41.85 21.80
CA LYS A 333 -11.76 42.70 21.42
C LYS A 333 -11.12 42.23 20.10
N CYS A 334 -11.24 43.06 19.06
CA CYS A 334 -10.36 43.09 17.89
C CYS A 334 -9.26 44.14 18.12
N PRO A 335 -8.08 43.99 17.49
CA PRO A 335 -7.25 45.14 17.09
C PRO A 335 -7.53 45.48 15.61
N GLU A 336 -7.83 46.75 15.37
CA GLU A 336 -7.93 47.37 14.05
C GLU A 336 -6.55 47.71 13.46
N GLY A 337 -6.51 47.79 12.12
CA GLY A 337 -5.68 48.77 11.41
C GLY A 337 -4.59 48.21 10.50
N LEU A 338 -4.90 47.99 9.22
CA LEU A 338 -4.40 48.84 8.13
C LEU A 338 -4.97 48.42 6.77
N ASP A 339 -5.08 49.45 5.95
CA ASP A 339 -5.92 49.65 4.77
C ASP A 339 -5.49 48.86 3.53
N GLY A 340 -6.43 48.67 2.62
CA GLY A 340 -6.29 47.92 1.40
C GLY A 340 -5.58 48.65 0.25
N SER A 341 -5.51 47.91 -0.86
CA SER A 341 -5.07 48.32 -2.21
C SER A 341 -3.58 48.24 -2.55
N ILE A 342 -3.01 47.03 -2.67
CA ILE A 342 -2.03 46.74 -3.74
C ILE A 342 -2.31 45.36 -4.35
N THR A 343 -2.47 45.37 -5.66
CA THR A 343 -2.75 44.26 -6.58
C THR A 343 -1.69 43.15 -6.54
N LYS A 344 -2.14 41.89 -6.72
CA LYS A 344 -1.34 40.68 -6.95
C LYS A 344 -0.49 40.80 -8.24
N LEU A 345 0.57 41.59 -8.21
CA LEU A 345 1.56 41.66 -9.29
C LEU A 345 2.85 42.38 -8.85
N GLN A 346 3.36 42.13 -7.64
CA GLN A 346 4.64 42.72 -7.22
C GLN A 346 5.42 41.97 -6.12
N VAL A 347 5.03 40.74 -5.75
CA VAL A 347 5.80 39.90 -4.80
C VAL A 347 6.71 38.89 -5.51
N PHE A 348 6.64 38.80 -6.84
CA PHE A 348 7.45 37.86 -7.64
C PHE A 348 8.78 38.43 -8.16
N LYS A 349 9.17 39.65 -7.74
CA LYS A 349 10.37 40.34 -8.26
C LYS A 349 11.44 40.67 -7.21
N SER A 350 11.30 40.24 -5.95
CA SER A 350 12.34 40.43 -4.91
C SER A 350 12.98 39.13 -4.39
N LEU A 351 12.59 37.97 -4.93
CA LEU A 351 13.18 36.66 -4.62
C LEU A 351 14.03 36.08 -5.75
N LEU A 352 14.09 36.76 -6.91
CA LEU A 352 14.92 36.33 -8.06
C LEU A 352 16.28 37.08 -8.14
N ASP A 353 16.45 38.19 -7.41
CA ASP A 353 17.70 38.97 -7.40
C ASP A 353 18.64 38.63 -6.22
N ARG A 354 18.34 37.57 -5.45
CA ARG A 354 19.22 37.07 -4.36
C ARG A 354 19.85 35.70 -4.60
N THR A 355 19.64 35.10 -5.77
CA THR A 355 20.24 33.82 -6.17
C THR A 355 21.19 33.93 -7.37
N LEU A 356 21.48 35.14 -7.84
CA LEU A 356 22.41 35.41 -8.96
C LEU A 356 23.60 36.29 -8.57
N SER A 357 24.17 36.09 -7.38
CA SER A 357 25.45 36.72 -6.99
C SER A 357 26.56 35.75 -6.59
N ASN A 358 26.36 34.43 -6.67
CA ASN A 358 27.40 33.44 -6.39
C ASN A 358 27.24 32.18 -7.25
N ALA A 359 27.64 32.25 -8.52
CA ALA A 359 27.93 31.06 -9.34
C ALA A 359 28.86 31.45 -10.49
N ASN A 360 30.18 31.36 -10.25
CA ASN A 360 31.18 31.27 -11.31
C ASN A 360 31.27 29.80 -11.76
N GLY A 361 30.95 29.53 -13.04
CA GLY A 361 31.33 28.35 -13.85
C GLY A 361 30.87 26.97 -13.33
N GLU A 362 30.30 26.04 -14.09
CA GLU A 362 30.22 25.78 -15.53
C GLU A 362 29.03 24.81 -15.75
N GLY A 363 28.43 24.81 -16.95
CA GLY A 363 27.71 23.64 -17.49
C GLY A 363 26.18 23.61 -17.37
N LEU A 364 25.49 24.35 -18.25
CA LEU A 364 24.05 24.24 -18.53
C LEU A 364 23.77 23.19 -19.62
N TRP A 365 22.80 22.28 -19.43
CA TRP A 365 21.92 21.79 -20.50
C TRP A 365 20.53 21.44 -19.93
N LEU A 366 19.50 22.00 -20.59
CA LEU A 366 18.10 22.07 -20.18
C LEU A 366 17.33 20.74 -20.26
N ALA A 367 16.40 20.55 -19.31
CA ALA A 367 15.21 19.72 -19.47
C ALA A 367 13.97 20.63 -19.66
N LEU A 368 13.25 20.46 -20.77
CA LEU A 368 11.98 21.14 -21.06
C LEU A 368 10.80 20.27 -20.57
N PHE A 369 9.97 20.84 -19.69
CA PHE A 369 8.61 20.37 -19.41
C PHE A 369 7.62 21.25 -20.19
N SER A 370 6.75 20.63 -21.01
CA SER A 370 5.61 21.30 -21.62
C SER A 370 4.42 21.31 -20.65
N CYS A 371 3.89 22.49 -20.34
CA CYS A 371 2.59 22.65 -19.70
C CYS A 371 1.66 23.36 -20.67
N SER A 372 0.63 22.63 -21.10
CA SER A 372 -0.45 23.07 -21.98
C SER A 372 -1.39 24.04 -21.27
N ARG A 373 -1.64 25.21 -21.87
CA ARG A 373 -2.91 25.94 -21.69
C ARG A 373 -3.46 26.42 -23.02
N SER A 374 -4.71 26.06 -23.20
CA SER A 374 -5.73 26.53 -24.12
C SER A 374 -5.91 28.04 -24.10
N HIS A 375 -6.10 28.65 -25.27
CA HIS A 375 -6.95 29.83 -25.45
C HIS A 375 -7.63 29.78 -26.83
N ALA A 376 -8.80 30.38 -26.88
CA ALA A 376 -9.83 30.26 -27.88
C ALA A 376 -9.84 31.46 -28.86
N HIS A 377 -10.56 31.25 -29.97
CA HIS A 377 -11.12 32.20 -30.94
C HIS A 377 -10.16 32.98 -31.85
N ASP A 378 -10.26 32.72 -33.15
CA ASP A 378 -10.78 33.71 -34.12
C ASP A 378 -11.33 33.02 -35.38
N GLU A 379 -12.48 33.52 -35.84
CA GLU A 379 -13.23 33.16 -37.06
C GLU A 379 -12.50 33.69 -38.32
N VAL A 380 -12.64 33.06 -39.51
CA VAL A 380 -13.40 33.49 -40.73
C VAL A 380 -13.26 32.37 -41.84
N PRO A 381 -13.94 32.39 -43.02
CA PRO A 381 -14.79 31.26 -43.45
C PRO A 381 -14.31 30.57 -44.75
N HIS A 382 -14.67 29.28 -44.94
CA HIS A 382 -14.50 28.63 -46.25
C HIS A 382 -15.82 28.58 -47.04
N LEU A 383 -15.79 29.28 -48.17
CA LEU A 383 -16.79 29.24 -49.23
C LEU A 383 -16.90 27.84 -49.86
N CYS A 384 -18.14 27.41 -50.05
CA CYS A 384 -18.53 26.41 -51.04
C CYS A 384 -18.23 26.90 -52.46
N ALA A 385 -17.58 26.07 -53.26
CA ALA A 385 -17.67 26.13 -54.72
C ALA A 385 -17.66 24.70 -55.27
N SER A 386 -18.82 24.29 -55.77
CA SER A 386 -19.01 23.24 -56.76
C SER A 386 -18.30 23.61 -58.07
N ASN A 387 -17.62 22.66 -58.72
CA ASN A 387 -17.83 22.47 -60.15
C ASN A 387 -17.37 21.11 -60.66
N GLN A 388 -18.19 20.58 -61.55
CA GLN A 388 -17.98 19.44 -62.42
C GLN A 388 -16.92 19.76 -63.49
N GLY A 389 -16.29 18.71 -64.00
CA GLY A 389 -15.39 18.69 -65.15
C GLY A 389 -14.88 17.29 -65.37
#